data_AF-A0A1I6SL70-F1
#
_entry.id   AF-A0A1I6SL70-F1
#
_cell.length_a   1.000
_cell.length_b   1.000
_cell.length_c   1.000
_cell.angle_alpha   90.00
_cell.angle_beta   90.00
_cell.angle_gamma   90.00
#
_symmetry.space_group_name_H-M   'P 1'
#
loop_
_entity.id
_entity.type
_entity.pdbx_description
1 polymer ?
#
loop_
_entity_poly.entity_id
_entity_poly.type
_entity_poly.pdbx_seq_one_letter_code
_entity_poly.pdbx_strand_id
1 'polypeptide(L)'
;MDGHFSGYASLFGVPDLGRDVVVPGAFAASLARRGAAGVRLLFQHDPAEPIGRWLALREDGRGLFAEGALNLAVQRAREVDALMRGGGLDGLSIGFRTLRARKGAGGERRLQQVDLWEISLVTFPLQPGARASPASIPAPDPEADAIRGLAGLIAPPGALGPAARPAAWPLPAARS
;
A
#
# COMPACT_ATOMS: atom_id res chain seq x y z
N MET A 1 -5.81 -16.16 -10.06
CA MET A 1 -5.36 -15.19 -9.05
C MET A 1 -5.21 -15.90 -7.73
N ASP A 2 -3.98 -16.26 -7.40
CA ASP A 2 -3.69 -16.88 -6.11
C ASP A 2 -3.67 -15.81 -5.00
N GLY A 3 -4.60 -14.84 -5.08
CA GLY A 3 -4.67 -13.64 -4.25
C GLY A 3 -3.72 -12.50 -4.65
N HIS A 4 -2.84 -12.69 -5.63
CA HIS A 4 -1.83 -11.69 -6.02
C HIS A 4 -2.37 -10.64 -7.00
N PHE A 5 -2.11 -9.37 -6.75
CA PHE A 5 -2.49 -8.28 -7.63
C PHE A 5 -1.49 -7.13 -7.54
N SER A 6 -1.52 -6.24 -8.53
CA SER A 6 -0.71 -5.04 -8.53
C SER A 6 -1.42 -3.88 -9.20
N GLY A 7 -0.96 -2.66 -8.97
CA GLY A 7 -1.57 -1.49 -9.57
C GLY A 7 -0.98 -0.19 -9.06
N TYR A 8 -1.51 0.92 -9.57
CA TYR A 8 -1.20 2.24 -9.04
C TYR A 8 -2.30 2.64 -8.06
N ALA A 9 -1.92 2.84 -6.80
CA ALA A 9 -2.83 3.30 -5.75
C ALA A 9 -3.03 4.83 -5.78
N SER A 10 -2.08 5.55 -6.36
CA SER A 10 -2.17 6.98 -6.60
C SER A 10 -1.30 7.37 -7.79
N LEU A 11 -1.82 8.19 -8.69
CA LEU A 11 -1.13 8.77 -9.84
C LEU A 11 -0.70 10.20 -9.50
N PHE A 12 0.56 10.52 -9.76
CA PHE A 12 1.10 11.83 -9.46
C PHE A 12 0.63 12.89 -10.46
N GLY A 13 0.42 14.11 -9.97
CA GLY A 13 0.05 15.26 -10.81
C GLY A 13 -1.37 15.22 -11.36
N VAL A 14 -2.11 14.13 -11.15
CA VAL A 14 -3.51 13.96 -11.60
C VAL A 14 -4.45 14.28 -10.44
N PRO A 15 -5.36 15.25 -10.58
CA PRO A 15 -6.34 15.56 -9.54
C PRO A 15 -7.31 14.40 -9.35
N ASP A 16 -7.60 14.08 -8.10
CA ASP A 16 -8.73 13.20 -7.76
C ASP A 16 -10.06 13.99 -7.78
N LEU A 17 -11.17 13.27 -7.57
CA LEU A 17 -12.51 13.85 -7.52
C LEU A 17 -12.71 14.81 -6.32
N GLY A 18 -11.86 14.72 -5.29
CA GLY A 18 -11.79 15.64 -4.15
C GLY A 18 -10.90 16.87 -4.39
N ARG A 19 -10.30 17.00 -5.58
CA ARG A 19 -9.35 18.04 -5.97
C ARG A 19 -8.02 17.99 -5.22
N ASP A 20 -7.63 16.84 -4.70
CA ASP A 20 -6.27 16.59 -4.25
C ASP A 20 -5.37 16.18 -5.41
N VAL A 21 -4.14 16.71 -5.41
CA VAL A 21 -3.08 16.30 -6.31
C VAL A 21 -1.89 15.84 -5.47
N VAL A 22 -1.57 14.55 -5.55
CA VAL A 22 -0.34 14.02 -4.94
C VAL A 22 0.84 14.39 -5.83
N VAL A 23 1.91 14.94 -5.25
CA VAL A 23 3.16 15.20 -5.98
C VAL A 23 4.20 14.10 -5.73
N PRO A 24 5.16 13.89 -6.65
CA PRO A 24 6.25 12.93 -6.42
C PRO A 24 6.99 13.21 -5.11
N GLY A 25 7.37 12.16 -4.38
CA GLY A 25 8.02 12.26 -3.07
C GLY A 25 7.07 12.37 -1.88
N ALA A 26 5.75 12.49 -2.10
CA ALA A 26 4.78 12.70 -1.03
C ALA A 26 4.69 11.52 -0.06
N PHE A 27 4.94 10.29 -0.52
CA PHE A 27 4.90 9.07 0.29
C PHE A 27 6.26 8.66 0.84
N ALA A 28 7.37 9.15 0.27
CA ALA A 28 8.74 8.69 0.54
C ALA A 28 9.06 8.58 2.05
N ALA A 29 8.77 9.63 2.82
CA ALA A 29 9.03 9.64 4.27
C ALA A 29 8.16 8.62 5.05
N SER A 30 6.93 8.38 4.61
CA SER A 30 6.04 7.39 5.23
C SER A 30 6.50 5.97 4.93
N LEU A 31 6.86 5.70 3.67
CA LEU A 31 7.35 4.39 3.23
C LEU A 31 8.69 4.05 3.89
N ALA A 32 9.62 5.00 3.97
CA ALA A 32 10.90 4.80 4.64
C ALA A 32 10.73 4.46 6.14
N ARG A 33 9.75 5.05 6.81
CA ARG A 33 9.48 4.82 8.24
C ARG A 33 8.77 3.49 8.51
N ARG A 34 7.75 3.15 7.71
CA ARG A 34 6.81 2.05 8.00
C ARG A 34 7.10 0.78 7.20
N GLY A 35 7.77 0.89 6.05
CA GLY A 35 7.85 -0.17 5.05
C GLY A 35 6.48 -0.55 4.47
N ALA A 36 6.46 -1.50 3.51
CA ALA A 36 5.22 -1.99 2.92
C ALA A 36 4.32 -2.68 3.95
N ALA A 37 4.90 -3.50 4.85
CA ALA A 37 4.16 -4.23 5.87
C ALA A 37 3.48 -3.33 6.93
N GLY A 38 3.94 -2.08 7.07
CA GLY A 38 3.35 -1.11 7.99
C GLY A 38 2.13 -0.36 7.41
N VAL A 39 1.84 -0.52 6.11
CA VAL A 39 0.63 0.01 5.46
C VAL A 39 -0.40 -1.12 5.40
N ARG A 40 -1.66 -0.83 5.75
CA ARG A 40 -2.71 -1.86 5.75
C ARG A 40 -3.32 -2.04 4.36
N LEU A 41 -3.64 -3.29 4.02
CA LEU A 41 -4.46 -3.65 2.87
C LEU A 41 -5.87 -3.94 3.38
N LEU A 42 -6.79 -3.02 3.16
CA LEU A 42 -8.16 -3.07 3.65
C LEU A 42 -9.16 -3.23 2.49
N PHE A 43 -10.42 -3.53 2.82
CA PHE A 43 -11.55 -3.38 1.93
C PHE A 43 -12.32 -2.10 2.30
N GLN A 44 -12.70 -1.29 1.31
CA GLN A 44 -13.63 -0.16 1.49
C GLN A 44 -13.25 0.85 2.60
N HIS A 45 -11.96 1.02 2.89
CA HIS A 45 -11.45 1.84 4.00
C HIS A 45 -11.93 1.41 5.40
N ASP A 46 -12.50 0.20 5.53
CA ASP A 46 -12.97 -0.30 6.83
C ASP A 46 -11.80 -0.91 7.63
N PRO A 47 -11.42 -0.32 8.78
CA PRO A 47 -10.36 -0.87 9.62
C PRO A 47 -10.70 -2.25 10.22
N ALA A 48 -11.97 -2.67 10.21
CA ALA A 48 -12.40 -4.00 10.62
C ALA A 48 -12.25 -5.05 9.51
N GLU A 49 -11.93 -4.65 8.28
CA GLU A 49 -11.80 -5.55 7.12
C GLU A 49 -10.37 -5.57 6.52
N PRO A 50 -9.35 -5.99 7.28
CA PRO A 50 -8.05 -6.31 6.69
C PRO A 50 -8.16 -7.59 5.85
N ILE A 51 -7.77 -7.50 4.58
CA ILE A 51 -7.95 -8.58 3.59
C ILE A 51 -6.64 -9.18 3.09
N GLY A 52 -5.49 -8.69 3.54
CA GLY A 52 -4.20 -9.21 3.11
C GLY A 52 -3.02 -8.35 3.56
N ARG A 53 -1.95 -8.35 2.75
CA ARG A 53 -0.75 -7.53 2.97
C ARG A 53 -0.20 -6.97 1.66
N TRP A 54 0.50 -5.84 1.77
CA TRP A 54 1.35 -5.33 0.71
C TRP A 54 2.69 -6.06 0.69
N LEU A 55 3.09 -6.53 -0.48
CA LEU A 55 4.38 -7.15 -0.77
C LEU A 55 5.42 -6.08 -1.11
N ALA A 56 5.03 -5.10 -1.93
CA ALA A 56 5.86 -3.97 -2.31
C ALA A 56 5.02 -2.70 -2.43
N LEU A 57 5.58 -1.58 -1.96
CA LEU A 57 5.07 -0.23 -2.19
C LEU A 57 6.25 0.65 -2.60
N ARG A 58 6.14 1.33 -3.74
CA ARG A 58 7.19 2.22 -4.22
C ARG A 58 6.61 3.38 -5.01
N GLU A 59 7.28 4.52 -4.91
CA GLU A 59 7.04 5.63 -5.85
C GLU A 59 7.85 5.40 -7.13
N ASP A 60 7.30 5.78 -8.27
CA ASP A 60 8.03 5.95 -9.52
C ASP A 60 7.57 7.22 -10.25
N GLY A 61 8.00 7.40 -11.50
CA GLY A 61 7.64 8.58 -12.29
C GLY A 61 6.13 8.74 -12.54
N ARG A 62 5.34 7.66 -12.42
CA ARG A 62 3.89 7.68 -12.65
C ARG A 62 3.12 7.88 -11.35
N GLY A 63 3.51 7.23 -10.25
CA GLY A 63 2.71 7.24 -9.04
C GLY A 63 3.23 6.37 -7.91
N LEU A 64 2.34 6.10 -6.95
CA LEU A 64 2.52 5.07 -5.93
C LEU A 64 2.07 3.73 -6.50
N PHE A 65 3.04 2.91 -6.87
CA PHE A 65 2.83 1.54 -7.29
C PHE A 65 2.75 0.61 -6.08
N ALA A 66 1.82 -0.35 -6.14
CA ALA A 66 1.52 -1.28 -5.07
C ALA A 66 1.38 -2.71 -5.60
N GLU A 67 2.03 -3.66 -4.94
CA GLU A 67 1.87 -5.10 -5.15
C GLU A 67 1.36 -5.74 -3.86
N GLY A 68 0.26 -6.45 -3.94
CA GLY A 68 -0.45 -7.01 -2.80
C GLY A 68 -0.74 -8.50 -2.94
N ALA A 69 -0.97 -9.14 -1.79
CA ALA A 69 -1.48 -10.50 -1.71
C ALA A 69 -2.66 -10.54 -0.73
N LEU A 70 -3.80 -11.02 -1.23
CA LEU A 70 -4.99 -11.32 -0.45
C LEU A 70 -4.73 -12.54 0.44
N ASN A 71 -5.17 -12.48 1.70
CA ASN A 71 -5.15 -13.63 2.60
C ASN A 71 -6.42 -14.47 2.39
N LEU A 72 -6.38 -15.44 1.49
CA LEU A 72 -7.55 -16.25 1.12
C LEU A 72 -8.08 -17.15 2.26
N ALA A 73 -7.41 -17.22 3.42
CA ALA A 73 -8.00 -17.79 4.63
C ALA A 73 -9.13 -16.90 5.20
N VAL A 74 -9.09 -15.59 4.95
CA VAL A 74 -10.13 -14.62 5.35
C VAL A 74 -11.29 -14.67 4.35
N GLN A 75 -12.53 -14.75 4.85
CA GLN A 75 -13.72 -14.80 4.00
C GLN A 75 -13.83 -13.60 3.07
N ARG A 76 -13.74 -12.38 3.62
CA ARG A 76 -13.82 -11.15 2.81
C ARG A 76 -12.77 -11.11 1.70
N ALA A 77 -11.57 -11.59 1.94
CA ALA A 77 -10.52 -11.66 0.94
C ALA A 77 -10.87 -12.59 -0.24
N ARG A 78 -11.56 -13.71 0.02
CA ARG A 78 -12.04 -14.62 -1.04
C ARG A 78 -13.15 -13.98 -1.89
N GLU A 79 -14.06 -13.25 -1.25
CA GLU A 79 -15.10 -12.49 -1.95
C GLU A 79 -14.48 -11.41 -2.85
N VAL A 80 -13.52 -10.66 -2.32
CA VAL A 80 -12.75 -9.65 -3.08
C VAL A 80 -11.99 -10.29 -4.25
N ASP A 81 -11.29 -11.42 -4.04
CA ASP A 81 -10.60 -12.13 -5.14
C ASP A 81 -11.58 -12.54 -6.26
N ALA A 82 -12.75 -13.07 -5.89
CA ALA A 82 -13.79 -13.44 -6.85
C ALA A 82 -14.32 -12.22 -7.63
N LEU A 83 -14.58 -11.09 -6.95
CA LEU A 83 -15.03 -9.85 -7.58
C LEU A 83 -13.98 -9.27 -8.52
N MET A 84 -12.70 -9.29 -8.14
CA MET A 84 -11.60 -8.83 -8.99
C MET A 84 -11.47 -9.68 -10.26
N ARG A 85 -11.54 -11.01 -10.12
CA ARG A 85 -11.52 -11.93 -11.27
C ARG A 85 -12.71 -11.74 -12.21
N GLY A 86 -13.88 -11.44 -11.65
CA GLY A 86 -15.10 -11.16 -12.42
C GLY A 86 -15.17 -9.75 -13.01
N GLY A 87 -14.18 -8.89 -12.77
CA GLY A 87 -14.17 -7.50 -13.22
C GLY A 87 -15.16 -6.60 -12.47
N GLY A 88 -15.72 -7.05 -11.35
CA GLY A 88 -16.66 -6.29 -10.53
C GLY A 88 -15.99 -5.34 -9.53
N LEU A 89 -14.68 -5.47 -9.33
CA LEU A 89 -13.90 -4.66 -8.40
C LEU A 89 -12.45 -4.53 -8.88
N ASP A 90 -11.97 -3.30 -9.08
CA ASP A 90 -10.58 -3.06 -9.48
C ASP A 90 -10.02 -1.72 -8.95
N GLY A 91 -10.78 -0.98 -8.13
CA GLY A 91 -10.36 0.32 -7.63
C GLY A 91 -9.33 0.22 -6.51
N LEU A 92 -8.37 1.14 -6.50
CA LEU A 92 -7.45 1.36 -5.38
C LEU A 92 -7.61 2.77 -4.83
N SER A 93 -7.59 2.91 -3.51
CA SER A 93 -7.67 4.22 -2.85
C SER A 93 -6.75 4.28 -1.64
N ILE A 94 -6.15 5.44 -1.40
CA ILE A 94 -5.20 5.66 -0.31
C ILE A 94 -5.90 6.27 0.92
N GLY A 95 -5.56 5.79 2.10
CA GLY A 95 -5.90 6.41 3.38
C GLY A 95 -4.66 6.94 4.06
N PHE A 96 -4.68 8.24 4.34
CA PHE A 96 -3.52 8.94 4.84
C PHE A 96 -3.92 10.13 5.72
N ARG A 97 -2.95 10.61 6.50
CA ARG A 97 -3.01 11.92 7.13
C ARG A 97 -2.11 12.91 6.39
N THR A 98 -2.65 14.06 6.01
CA THR A 98 -1.86 15.14 5.41
C THR A 98 -0.87 15.71 6.43
N LEU A 99 0.42 15.75 6.08
CA LEU A 99 1.46 16.38 6.90
C LEU A 99 1.86 17.74 6.32
N ARG A 100 1.94 17.85 4.99
CA ARG A 100 2.24 19.09 4.29
C ARG A 100 1.53 19.15 2.96
N ALA A 101 0.83 20.26 2.73
CA ALA A 101 0.16 20.54 1.46
C ALA A 101 0.21 22.04 1.16
N ARG A 102 -0.01 22.38 -0.10
CA ARG A 102 -0.09 23.77 -0.57
C ARG A 102 -1.20 23.94 -1.59
N LYS A 103 -1.79 25.13 -1.66
CA LYS A 103 -2.81 25.45 -2.65
C LYS A 103 -2.15 25.60 -4.02
N GLY A 104 -2.65 24.87 -5.01
CA GLY A 104 -2.24 25.01 -6.40
C GLY A 104 -2.95 26.17 -7.09
N ALA A 105 -2.45 26.55 -8.27
CA ALA A 105 -2.96 27.69 -9.02
C ALA A 105 -4.42 27.48 -9.49
N GLY A 106 -4.82 26.24 -9.75
CA GLY A 106 -6.19 25.89 -10.10
C GLY A 106 -7.14 25.83 -8.90
N GLY A 107 -6.63 26.01 -7.67
CA GLY A 107 -7.38 25.83 -6.44
C GLY A 107 -7.43 24.38 -5.93
N GLU A 108 -6.68 23.47 -6.57
CA GLU A 108 -6.44 22.12 -6.08
C GLU A 108 -5.54 22.15 -4.83
N ARG A 109 -5.63 21.12 -3.98
CA ARG A 109 -4.71 20.96 -2.85
C ARG A 109 -3.59 20.01 -3.26
N ARG A 110 -2.36 20.53 -3.33
CA ARG A 110 -1.16 19.77 -3.70
C ARG A 110 -0.53 19.15 -2.46
N LEU A 111 -0.68 17.85 -2.31
CA LEU A 111 -0.16 17.05 -1.20
C LEU A 111 1.33 16.79 -1.40
N GLN A 112 2.16 17.42 -0.57
CA GLN A 112 3.63 17.32 -0.64
C GLN A 112 4.23 16.28 0.28
N GLN A 113 3.51 15.95 1.35
CA GLN A 113 3.94 14.93 2.30
C GLN A 113 2.70 14.42 3.02
N VAL A 114 2.57 13.09 3.05
CA VAL A 114 1.50 12.40 3.74
C VAL A 114 2.06 11.32 4.64
N ASP A 115 1.32 10.99 5.68
CA ASP A 115 1.50 9.80 6.49
C ASP A 115 0.53 8.75 5.99
N LEU A 116 1.01 7.86 5.11
CA LEU A 116 0.24 6.78 4.51
C LEU A 116 0.00 5.68 5.54
N TRP A 117 -1.28 5.37 5.79
CA TRP A 117 -1.69 4.37 6.78
C TRP A 117 -2.21 3.10 6.13
N GLU A 118 -2.98 3.24 5.07
CA GLU A 118 -3.62 2.12 4.38
C GLU A 118 -3.81 2.42 2.90
N ILE A 119 -4.00 1.34 2.15
CA ILE A 119 -4.49 1.38 0.78
C ILE A 119 -5.58 0.31 0.72
N SER A 120 -6.74 0.70 0.19
CA SER A 120 -7.92 -0.15 0.12
C SER A 120 -8.21 -0.58 -1.31
N LEU A 121 -8.69 -1.83 -1.46
CA LEU A 121 -9.49 -2.19 -2.63
C LEU A 121 -10.89 -1.60 -2.45
N VAL A 122 -11.33 -0.84 -3.44
CA VAL A 122 -12.59 -0.09 -3.37
C VAL A 122 -13.42 -0.17 -4.66
N THR A 123 -14.74 -0.04 -4.53
CA THR A 123 -15.64 0.01 -5.69
C THR A 123 -15.41 1.28 -6.53
N PHE A 124 -15.28 2.43 -5.87
CA PHE A 124 -15.14 3.73 -6.52
C PHE A 124 -14.03 4.53 -5.84
N PRO A 125 -12.81 4.54 -6.39
CA PRO A 125 -11.75 5.36 -5.83
C PRO A 125 -11.94 6.82 -6.22
N LEU A 126 -11.49 7.72 -5.34
CA LEU A 126 -11.49 9.15 -5.63
C LEU A 126 -10.64 9.49 -6.85
N GLN A 127 -9.61 8.71 -7.15
CA GLN A 127 -8.82 8.86 -8.37
C GLN A 127 -9.20 7.75 -9.38
N PRO A 128 -9.93 8.06 -10.47
CA PRO A 128 -10.43 7.03 -11.40
C PRO A 128 -9.34 6.20 -12.07
N GLY A 129 -8.12 6.71 -12.20
CA GLY A 129 -6.99 5.97 -12.76
C GLY A 129 -6.26 5.04 -11.77
N ALA A 130 -6.62 5.09 -10.48
CA ALA A 130 -6.06 4.22 -9.46
C ALA A 130 -6.77 2.85 -9.52
N ARG A 131 -6.08 1.90 -10.15
CA ARG A 131 -6.64 0.60 -10.53
C ARG A 131 -5.66 -0.52 -10.21
N ALA A 132 -6.20 -1.59 -9.66
CA ALA A 132 -5.55 -2.88 -9.51
C ALA A 132 -5.80 -3.74 -10.74
N SER A 133 -4.88 -4.65 -11.00
CA SER A 133 -5.03 -5.68 -12.00
C SER A 133 -4.43 -6.97 -11.48
N PRO A 134 -4.90 -8.10 -11.99
CA PRO A 134 -4.23 -9.36 -11.82
C PRO A 134 -2.73 -9.27 -12.07
N ALA A 135 -1.93 -9.53 -11.04
CA ALA A 135 -0.51 -9.77 -11.23
C ALA A 135 -0.32 -11.19 -11.78
N SER A 136 0.24 -11.28 -12.98
CA SER A 136 0.93 -12.50 -13.39
C SER A 136 2.12 -12.66 -12.45
N ILE A 137 2.17 -13.73 -11.67
CA ILE A 137 3.45 -14.15 -11.07
C ILE A 137 4.28 -14.60 -12.28
N PRO A 138 5.40 -13.95 -12.63
CA PRO A 138 6.35 -14.56 -13.56
C PRO A 138 6.66 -15.93 -13.01
N ALA A 139 6.63 -16.98 -13.84
CA ALA A 139 6.99 -18.33 -13.39
C ALA A 139 8.25 -18.25 -12.52
N PRO A 140 8.32 -19.03 -11.41
CA PRO A 140 9.47 -18.98 -10.51
C PRO A 140 10.74 -19.00 -11.35
N ASP A 141 11.52 -17.93 -11.21
CA ASP A 141 12.80 -17.77 -11.88
C ASP A 141 13.84 -18.31 -10.89
N PRO A 142 14.27 -19.57 -11.05
CA PRO A 142 15.19 -20.20 -10.11
C PRO A 142 16.52 -19.45 -10.03
N GLU A 143 16.88 -18.67 -11.06
CA GLU A 143 18.08 -17.86 -11.09
C GLU A 143 17.91 -16.59 -10.24
N ALA A 144 16.78 -15.89 -10.36
CA ALA A 144 16.45 -14.74 -9.51
C ALA A 144 16.26 -15.14 -8.03
N ASP A 145 15.67 -16.31 -7.77
CA ASP A 145 15.53 -16.84 -6.41
C ASP A 145 16.87 -17.31 -5.84
N ALA A 146 17.76 -17.89 -6.65
CA ALA A 146 19.13 -18.20 -6.25
C ALA A 146 19.93 -16.93 -5.96
N ILE A 147 19.79 -15.88 -6.77
CA ILE A 147 20.44 -14.58 -6.53
C ILE A 147 19.94 -13.94 -5.22
N ARG A 148 18.64 -13.98 -4.95
CA ARG A 148 18.07 -13.51 -3.66
C ARG A 148 18.56 -14.35 -2.48
N GLY A 149 18.63 -15.68 -2.64
CA GLY A 149 19.17 -16.59 -1.63
C GLY A 149 20.66 -16.34 -1.35
N LEU A 150 21.44 -16.08 -2.40
CA LEU A 150 22.87 -15.76 -2.29
C LEU A 150 23.11 -14.36 -1.70
N ALA A 151 22.27 -13.38 -2.03
CA ALA A 151 22.31 -12.06 -1.41
C ALA A 151 22.09 -12.11 0.11
N GLY A 152 21.26 -13.04 0.59
CA GLY A 152 21.09 -13.32 2.02
C GLY A 152 22.30 -13.97 2.69
N LEU A 153 23.13 -14.69 1.93
CA LEU A 153 24.36 -15.35 2.40
C LEU A 153 25.58 -14.43 2.41
N ILE A 154 25.61 -13.43 1.51
CA ILE A 154 26.72 -12.48 1.36
C ILE A 154 26.51 -11.22 2.24
N ALA A 155 25.31 -10.99 2.76
CA ALA A 155 25.05 -9.93 3.73
C ALA A 155 25.99 -10.07 4.93
N PRO A 156 26.76 -9.02 5.30
CA PRO A 156 27.74 -9.12 6.37
C PRO A 156 27.05 -9.49 7.70
N PRO A 157 27.63 -10.41 8.50
CA PRO A 157 27.07 -10.75 9.80
C PRO A 157 27.16 -9.50 10.70
N GLY A 158 26.03 -8.83 10.92
CA GLY A 158 25.94 -7.64 11.78
C GLY A 158 24.96 -6.55 11.36
N ALA A 159 24.32 -6.62 10.19
CA ALA A 159 23.31 -5.63 9.77
C ALA A 159 21.90 -5.84 10.37
N LEU A 160 21.75 -6.75 11.34
CA LEU A 160 20.57 -6.88 12.19
C LEU A 160 21.02 -6.52 13.62
N GLY A 161 20.89 -5.24 13.97
CA GLY A 161 20.97 -4.82 15.37
C GLY A 161 19.90 -5.55 16.20
N PRO A 162 20.12 -5.74 17.51
CA PRO A 162 19.19 -6.49 18.34
C PRO A 162 17.79 -5.90 18.22
N ALA A 163 16.80 -6.77 17.97
CA ALA A 163 15.40 -6.40 17.99
C ALA A 163 15.12 -5.65 19.31
N ALA A 164 14.84 -4.35 19.22
CA ALA A 164 14.37 -3.58 20.35
C ALA A 164 13.10 -4.28 20.86
N ARG A 165 13.14 -4.73 22.12
CA ARG A 165 11.95 -5.23 22.81
C ARG A 165 10.84 -4.19 22.63
N PRO A 166 9.63 -4.57 22.21
CA PRO A 166 8.55 -3.60 22.12
C PRO A 166 8.35 -2.98 23.50
N ALA A 167 8.43 -1.65 23.57
CA ALA A 167 8.02 -0.91 24.75
C ALA A 167 6.55 -1.25 25.02
N ALA A 168 6.26 -1.68 26.25
CA ALA A 168 4.89 -1.90 26.68
C ALA A 168 4.09 -0.59 26.53
N TRP A 169 2.98 -0.68 25.82
CA TRP A 169 2.04 0.42 25.66
C TRP A 169 1.35 0.70 27.01
N PRO A 170 1.32 1.94 27.53
CA PRO A 170 0.56 2.25 28.73
C PRO A 170 -0.94 2.11 28.43
N LEU A 171 -1.62 1.24 29.18
CA LEU A 171 -3.08 1.13 29.16
C LEU A 171 -3.70 2.48 29.57
N PRO A 172 -4.71 2.99 28.86
CA PRO A 172 -5.44 4.17 29.30
C PRO A 172 -6.19 3.85 30.59
N ALA A 173 -6.02 4.70 31.61
CA ALA A 173 -6.76 4.60 32.86
C ALA A 173 -8.26 4.73 32.59
N ALA A 174 -9.01 3.72 33.05
CA ALA A 174 -10.47 3.76 33.09
C ALA A 174 -10.91 4.98 33.92
N ARG A 175 -11.69 5.86 33.31
CA ARG A 175 -12.40 6.92 34.04
C ARG A 175 -13.78 6.36 34.44
N SER A 176 -14.05 6.42 35.74
CA SER A 176 -15.37 6.25 36.34
C SER A 176 -16.33 7.36 35.93
#